data_AF-A0A354WVB6-F1
#
_entry.id   AF-A0A354WVB6-F1
#
_cell.length_a   1.000
_cell.length_b   1.000
_cell.length_c   1.000
_cell.angle_alpha   90.00
_cell.angle_beta   90.00
_cell.angle_gamma   90.00
#
_symmetry.space_group_name_H-M   'P 1'
#
loop_
_entity.id
_entity.type
_entity.pdbx_description
1 polymer ?
#
loop_
_entity_poly.entity_id
_entity_poly.type
_entity_poly.pdbx_seq_one_letter_code
_entity_poly.pdbx_strand_id
1 'polypeptide(L)'
;MKLIVKTALLCGTLCCGMITHQPIHADSATCSQRLPYWKDIQTVAVNKELPRSSFMSYPDKNTALSYKYEKSPYYQLLNGTWKFYFVDSYKDLPENITDPSADTSSWHDIKVPGNWELQGYGTAIYTNHGYEFKPRNPQPPALPEANPVGVYRRDIEIPADWDGRDIYLHIAGAKSGLYVYINGQEVGYSEDSKDPAEFLINKYLKPGKNVIALKIFRWSTGSFLECQDFWRISGIERDVFLWSQPRIALQDFRVVSTLDNNYKQGIFKLAIDLKNHTETAKNLTVSYELIDKSGNNIASESSNIWVSPAAPAMASFEKQLPDVKPWSAETPHLYTLLMTIKDGGKVLEVIPYHVGFRRFEMKKTEQKAGNGLPYTVFLVNGQPVKFKGVNIHEHNPKTGHYVTEDLMRKDFELMKRNNLNAVRLSHYPQDRRFYELCDEYGLYVYDEANIESHGMYYNLKKGGTLGNNPEWLKPHMDRTINMYERNKNYPCVTFFSLGNEAGNGYNFYQTYLFIKNKEKYGMNRPVNYERALWEWNTDMYVPQYPSAAWFEEIGKTGSDRPVVPSEYAHAMGNSTGSLYDQWKAIYKYPNLQGGFIW
;
A
#
# COMPACT_ATOMS: atom_id res chain seq x y z
N MET A 1 -28.37 -19.75 32.38
CA MET A 1 -29.15 -21.00 32.31
C MET A 1 -28.58 -21.83 31.17
N LYS A 2 -28.00 -22.98 31.48
CA LYS A 2 -27.39 -23.94 30.53
C LYS A 2 -28.47 -24.48 29.59
N LEU A 3 -28.14 -24.75 28.33
CA LEU A 3 -28.49 -26.04 27.74
C LEU A 3 -27.53 -26.42 26.61
N ILE A 4 -26.97 -27.60 26.78
CA ILE A 4 -26.09 -28.37 25.90
C ILE A 4 -26.99 -29.29 25.09
N VAL A 5 -26.71 -29.50 23.79
CA VAL A 5 -27.02 -30.77 23.13
C VAL A 5 -25.85 -31.15 22.22
N LYS A 6 -25.29 -32.34 22.50
CA LYS A 6 -24.35 -33.14 21.71
C LYS A 6 -25.10 -34.37 21.19
N THR A 7 -24.89 -34.75 19.93
CA THR A 7 -24.93 -36.14 19.38
C THR A 7 -24.35 -36.08 17.95
N ALA A 8 -23.19 -36.66 17.56
CA ALA A 8 -22.77 -38.08 17.46
C ALA A 8 -23.65 -38.87 16.45
N LEU A 9 -23.21 -39.80 15.59
CA LEU A 9 -21.93 -40.34 15.09
C LEU A 9 -22.33 -41.37 13.98
N LEU A 10 -21.39 -41.69 13.07
CA LEU A 10 -21.17 -43.01 12.41
C LEU A 10 -21.88 -43.52 11.12
N CYS A 11 -21.02 -44.20 10.33
CA CYS A 11 -21.20 -45.26 9.31
C CYS A 11 -21.69 -44.85 7.91
N GLY A 12 -21.06 -45.23 6.79
CA GLY A 12 -20.03 -46.24 6.51
C GLY A 12 -20.63 -47.43 5.78
N THR A 13 -20.49 -47.51 4.45
CA THR A 13 -20.68 -48.75 3.69
C THR A 13 -19.90 -48.75 2.36
N LEU A 14 -18.98 -49.71 2.26
CA LEU A 14 -18.36 -50.17 1.02
C LEU A 14 -19.40 -50.89 0.15
N CYS A 15 -19.32 -50.71 -1.16
CA CYS A 15 -19.84 -51.68 -2.13
C CYS A 15 -18.83 -51.85 -3.27
N CYS A 16 -18.21 -53.03 -3.34
CA CYS A 16 -17.43 -53.49 -4.49
C CYS A 16 -18.41 -54.00 -5.57
N GLY A 17 -18.20 -53.59 -6.82
CA GLY A 17 -18.98 -54.06 -7.97
C GLY A 17 -18.20 -53.94 -9.27
N MET A 18 -17.57 -55.05 -9.65
CA MET A 18 -17.29 -55.58 -10.99
C MET A 18 -16.70 -54.65 -12.09
N ILE A 19 -15.49 -55.02 -12.49
CA ILE A 19 -14.75 -54.56 -13.67
C ILE A 19 -15.42 -55.14 -14.93
N THR A 20 -15.87 -54.27 -15.84
CA THR A 20 -16.08 -54.60 -17.25
C THR A 20 -15.30 -53.60 -18.11
N HIS A 21 -14.40 -54.12 -18.93
CA HIS A 21 -13.63 -53.35 -19.90
C HIS A 21 -14.54 -52.87 -21.03
N GLN A 22 -14.68 -51.55 -21.17
CA GLN A 22 -15.08 -50.90 -22.42
C GLN A 22 -14.02 -49.85 -22.78
N PRO A 23 -13.72 -49.67 -24.08
CA PRO A 23 -12.65 -48.80 -24.53
C PRO A 23 -13.01 -47.35 -24.22
N ILE A 24 -12.13 -46.68 -23.46
CA ILE A 24 -12.18 -45.24 -23.28
C ILE A 24 -11.86 -44.63 -24.65
N HIS A 25 -12.89 -44.19 -25.35
CA HIS A 25 -12.73 -43.19 -26.38
C HIS A 25 -12.02 -42.00 -25.74
N ALA A 26 -10.94 -41.57 -26.38
CA ALA A 26 -10.25 -40.34 -26.03
C ALA A 26 -11.25 -39.19 -26.18
N ASP A 27 -11.86 -38.79 -25.06
CA ASP A 27 -12.45 -37.47 -24.94
C ASP A 27 -11.30 -36.50 -25.13
N SER A 28 -11.36 -35.78 -26.24
CA SER A 28 -10.57 -34.58 -26.47
C SER A 28 -10.86 -33.63 -25.33
N ALA A 29 -10.02 -33.69 -24.29
CA ALA A 29 -9.93 -32.67 -23.27
C ALA A 29 -9.77 -31.34 -24.01
N THR A 30 -10.85 -30.57 -24.00
CA THR A 30 -10.83 -29.17 -24.36
C THR A 30 -9.75 -28.53 -23.49
N CYS A 31 -8.59 -28.29 -24.09
CA CYS A 31 -7.55 -27.46 -23.51
C CYS A 31 -8.19 -26.08 -23.34
N SER A 32 -8.78 -25.83 -22.18
CA SER A 32 -9.17 -24.50 -21.73
C SER A 32 -7.95 -23.62 -21.96
N GLN A 33 -8.01 -22.75 -22.97
CA GLN A 33 -6.95 -21.79 -23.25
C GLN A 33 -6.78 -20.94 -22.00
N ARG A 34 -5.72 -21.21 -21.23
CA ARG A 34 -5.39 -20.40 -20.06
C ARG A 34 -5.08 -18.99 -20.54
N LEU A 35 -5.87 -18.02 -20.11
CA LEU A 35 -5.64 -16.61 -20.43
C LEU A 35 -4.26 -16.18 -19.91
N PRO A 36 -3.54 -15.29 -20.62
CA PRO A 36 -2.36 -14.67 -20.06
C PRO A 36 -2.75 -13.83 -18.82
N TYR A 37 -1.87 -13.72 -17.83
CA TYR A 37 -2.21 -13.13 -16.52
C TYR A 37 -2.78 -11.70 -16.63
N TRP A 38 -2.30 -10.92 -17.59
CA TRP A 38 -2.74 -9.52 -17.79
C TRP A 38 -4.16 -9.40 -18.35
N LYS A 39 -4.76 -10.50 -18.83
CA LYS A 39 -6.16 -10.58 -19.27
C LYS A 39 -7.06 -11.31 -18.26
N ASP A 40 -6.50 -11.81 -17.14
CA ASP A 40 -7.23 -12.61 -16.16
C ASP A 40 -7.44 -11.84 -14.85
N ILE A 41 -8.68 -11.40 -14.61
CA ILE A 41 -9.08 -10.67 -13.40
C ILE A 41 -8.81 -11.43 -12.09
N GLN A 42 -8.68 -12.76 -12.15
CA GLN A 42 -8.39 -13.58 -10.99
C GLN A 42 -6.88 -13.71 -10.73
N THR A 43 -6.02 -13.20 -11.61
CA THR A 43 -4.56 -13.25 -11.45
C THR A 43 -3.98 -11.85 -11.21
N VAL A 44 -4.09 -11.37 -9.96
CA VAL A 44 -3.51 -10.08 -9.52
C VAL A 44 -2.00 -10.19 -9.22
N ALA A 45 -1.52 -11.39 -8.92
CA ALA A 45 -0.11 -11.66 -8.64
C ALA A 45 0.23 -13.15 -8.82
N VAL A 46 1.49 -13.43 -9.16
CA VAL A 46 2.08 -14.78 -9.23
C VAL A 46 3.45 -14.74 -8.56
N ASN A 47 3.69 -15.57 -7.55
CA ASN A 47 4.94 -15.65 -6.78
C ASN A 47 5.41 -14.31 -6.14
N LYS A 48 4.54 -13.30 -6.05
CA LYS A 48 4.79 -12.07 -5.28
C LYS A 48 4.78 -12.41 -3.79
N GLU A 49 5.74 -11.87 -3.03
CA GLU A 49 5.74 -11.97 -1.57
C GLU A 49 4.47 -11.32 -0.99
N LEU A 50 4.01 -11.82 0.16
CA LEU A 50 2.85 -11.25 0.82
C LEU A 50 3.14 -9.81 1.28
N PRO A 51 2.15 -8.89 1.21
CA PRO A 51 2.31 -7.53 1.69
C PRO A 51 2.71 -7.49 3.17
N ARG A 52 3.66 -6.62 3.47
CA ARG A 52 4.25 -6.45 4.81
C ARG A 52 4.78 -5.03 4.98
N SER A 53 5.11 -4.66 6.21
CA SER A 53 5.71 -3.34 6.46
C SER A 53 7.00 -3.14 5.69
N SER A 54 7.23 -1.91 5.21
CA SER A 54 8.47 -1.55 4.51
C SER A 54 9.62 -1.47 5.52
N PHE A 55 10.69 -2.23 5.32
CA PHE A 55 11.89 -2.18 6.15
C PHE A 55 13.15 -2.62 5.38
N MET A 56 14.31 -2.39 6.00
CA MET A 56 15.59 -2.92 5.54
C MET A 56 16.30 -3.59 6.72
N SER A 57 17.01 -4.69 6.43
CA SER A 57 17.88 -5.36 7.41
C SER A 57 19.24 -4.68 7.45
N TYR A 58 19.80 -4.55 8.65
CA TYR A 58 21.16 -4.04 8.87
C TYR A 58 21.96 -5.03 9.72
N PRO A 59 23.30 -5.07 9.60
CA PRO A 59 24.15 -5.97 10.37
C PRO A 59 24.25 -5.59 11.85
N ASP A 60 24.09 -4.31 12.17
CA ASP A 60 24.33 -3.78 13.51
C ASP A 60 23.52 -2.50 13.80
N LYS A 61 23.53 -2.09 15.06
CA LYS A 61 22.83 -0.90 15.56
C LYS A 61 23.33 0.40 14.92
N ASN A 62 24.63 0.57 14.72
CA ASN A 62 25.19 1.82 14.23
C ASN A 62 24.78 2.08 12.78
N THR A 63 24.80 1.04 11.94
CA THR A 63 24.32 1.13 10.55
C THR A 63 22.79 1.27 10.50
N ALA A 64 22.05 0.55 11.34
CA ALA A 64 20.58 0.66 11.43
C ALA A 64 20.10 2.07 11.78
N LEU A 65 20.78 2.77 12.70
CA LEU A 65 20.41 4.13 13.11
C LEU A 65 20.46 5.17 11.97
N SER A 66 21.02 4.82 10.80
CA SER A 66 20.99 5.69 9.64
C SER A 66 19.62 5.76 8.95
N TYR A 67 18.76 4.75 9.10
CA TYR A 67 17.48 4.57 8.37
C TYR A 67 17.59 4.50 6.83
N LYS A 68 18.77 4.76 6.28
CA LYS A 68 19.04 4.84 4.85
C LYS A 68 19.37 3.46 4.30
N TYR A 69 18.57 2.99 3.36
CA TYR A 69 18.73 1.66 2.78
C TYR A 69 20.12 1.50 2.14
N GLU A 70 20.65 2.57 1.55
CA GLU A 70 21.96 2.64 0.90
C GLU A 70 23.14 2.51 1.88
N LYS A 71 22.87 2.56 3.18
CA LYS A 71 23.87 2.31 4.23
C LYS A 71 23.87 0.87 4.71
N SER A 72 22.89 0.05 4.32
CA SER A 72 22.94 -1.38 4.56
C SER A 72 23.86 -2.04 3.52
N PRO A 73 24.79 -2.92 3.92
CA PRO A 73 25.52 -3.76 2.97
C PRO A 73 24.61 -4.79 2.26
N TYR A 74 23.37 -4.93 2.73
CA TYR A 74 22.38 -5.84 2.17
C TYR A 74 21.45 -5.17 1.15
N TYR A 75 21.83 -4.02 0.61
CA TYR A 75 21.06 -3.26 -0.37
C TYR A 75 21.88 -2.96 -1.63
N GLN A 76 21.26 -3.14 -2.80
CA GLN A 76 21.88 -2.84 -4.09
C GLN A 76 20.87 -2.15 -5.02
N LEU A 77 21.04 -0.84 -5.21
CA LEU A 77 20.19 -0.05 -6.12
C LEU A 77 20.38 -0.50 -7.57
N LEU A 78 19.27 -0.73 -8.28
CA LEU A 78 19.25 -1.07 -9.70
C LEU A 78 18.72 0.07 -10.58
N ASN A 79 18.51 1.27 -10.05
CA ASN A 79 18.25 2.46 -10.86
C ASN A 79 19.40 2.76 -11.82
N GLY A 80 19.13 3.63 -12.80
CA GLY A 80 20.07 4.07 -13.82
C GLY A 80 19.63 3.67 -15.22
N THR A 81 20.58 3.45 -16.12
CA THR A 81 20.28 3.07 -17.50
C THR A 81 20.02 1.57 -17.63
N TRP A 82 18.94 1.20 -18.30
CA TRP A 82 18.60 -0.18 -18.68
C TRP A 82 18.48 -0.28 -20.20
N LYS A 83 18.69 -1.48 -20.75
CA LYS A 83 18.30 -1.76 -22.13
C LYS A 83 16.79 -1.80 -22.23
N PHE A 84 16.24 -1.27 -23.32
CA PHE A 84 14.81 -1.10 -23.51
C PHE A 84 14.38 -1.46 -24.93
N TYR A 85 13.33 -2.26 -25.01
CA TYR A 85 12.66 -2.62 -26.25
C TYR A 85 11.18 -2.28 -26.13
N PHE A 86 10.64 -1.56 -27.11
CA PHE A 86 9.25 -1.09 -27.11
C PHE A 86 8.55 -1.50 -28.39
N VAL A 87 7.30 -1.95 -28.25
CA VAL A 87 6.40 -2.21 -29.38
C VAL A 87 5.01 -1.66 -29.07
N ASP A 88 4.30 -1.21 -30.10
CA ASP A 88 2.94 -0.70 -29.97
C ASP A 88 1.89 -1.82 -29.74
N SER A 89 2.26 -3.06 -30.05
CA SER A 89 1.41 -4.23 -29.84
C SER A 89 2.22 -5.41 -29.34
N TYR A 90 1.72 -6.09 -28.31
CA TYR A 90 2.33 -7.29 -27.73
C TYR A 90 2.59 -8.42 -28.74
N LYS A 91 1.89 -8.44 -29.87
CA LYS A 91 2.09 -9.43 -30.95
C LYS A 91 3.38 -9.22 -31.74
N ASP A 92 3.95 -8.03 -31.66
CA ASP A 92 5.17 -7.67 -32.38
C ASP A 92 6.43 -7.95 -31.53
N LEU A 93 6.26 -8.51 -30.33
CA LEU A 93 7.38 -8.95 -29.50
C LEU A 93 8.08 -10.18 -30.13
N PRO A 94 9.41 -10.16 -30.27
CA PRO A 94 10.19 -11.35 -30.57
C PRO A 94 9.94 -12.45 -29.53
N GLU A 95 9.83 -13.71 -29.97
CA GLU A 95 9.59 -14.84 -29.06
C GLU A 95 10.69 -14.99 -27.99
N ASN A 96 11.93 -14.68 -28.35
CA ASN A 96 13.10 -14.77 -27.47
C ASN A 96 13.39 -13.48 -26.67
N ILE A 97 12.46 -12.52 -26.59
CA ILE A 97 12.72 -11.19 -25.99
C ILE A 97 13.16 -11.25 -24.51
N THR A 98 12.84 -12.33 -23.79
CA THR A 98 13.24 -12.55 -22.39
C THR A 98 14.46 -13.48 -22.23
N ASP A 99 15.00 -14.03 -23.33
CA ASP A 99 16.15 -14.92 -23.30
C ASP A 99 17.42 -14.14 -22.91
N PRO A 100 18.22 -14.60 -21.93
CA PRO A 100 19.47 -13.94 -21.54
C PRO A 100 20.53 -13.91 -22.65
N SER A 101 20.41 -14.73 -23.68
CA SER A 101 21.29 -14.75 -24.86
C SER A 101 20.82 -13.87 -26.02
N ALA A 102 19.61 -13.28 -25.95
CA ALA A 102 19.09 -12.42 -27.00
C ALA A 102 20.02 -11.22 -27.23
N ASP A 103 20.25 -10.88 -28.50
CA ASP A 103 21.04 -9.72 -28.89
C ASP A 103 20.30 -8.43 -28.54
N THR A 104 20.96 -7.55 -27.78
CA THR A 104 20.45 -6.25 -27.35
C THR A 104 21.16 -5.08 -28.02
N SER A 105 22.00 -5.34 -29.02
CA SER A 105 22.75 -4.30 -29.76
C SER A 105 21.84 -3.26 -30.41
N SER A 106 20.65 -3.67 -30.87
CA SER A 106 19.62 -2.81 -31.45
C SER A 106 18.66 -2.20 -30.43
N TRP A 107 18.72 -2.61 -29.16
CA TRP A 107 17.84 -2.08 -28.13
C TRP A 107 18.27 -0.67 -27.73
N HIS A 108 17.28 0.15 -27.41
CA HIS A 108 17.54 1.47 -26.88
C HIS A 108 18.00 1.42 -25.42
N ASP A 109 18.41 2.58 -24.92
CA ASP A 109 18.66 2.80 -23.49
C ASP A 109 17.51 3.62 -22.90
N ILE A 110 17.09 3.27 -21.68
CA ILE A 110 16.06 4.01 -20.93
C ILE A 110 16.54 4.29 -19.49
N LYS A 111 16.10 5.40 -18.91
CA LYS A 111 16.31 5.71 -17.49
C LYS A 111 15.23 5.05 -16.64
N VAL A 112 15.69 4.40 -15.57
CA VAL A 112 14.86 3.78 -14.55
C VAL A 112 15.21 4.42 -13.20
N PRO A 113 14.20 4.91 -12.43
CA PRO A 113 12.79 5.00 -12.78
C PRO A 113 12.49 6.15 -13.76
N GLY A 114 11.28 6.12 -14.32
CA GLY A 114 10.76 7.13 -15.23
C GLY A 114 9.77 6.51 -16.23
N ASN A 115 8.67 7.21 -16.49
CA ASN A 115 7.68 6.74 -17.46
C ASN A 115 8.24 6.81 -18.89
N TRP A 116 7.94 5.80 -19.72
CA TRP A 116 8.54 5.71 -21.06
C TRP A 116 8.00 6.79 -22.01
N GLU A 117 6.80 7.34 -21.77
CA GLU A 117 6.20 8.37 -22.62
C GLU A 117 6.97 9.69 -22.53
N LEU A 118 7.61 9.94 -21.39
CA LEU A 118 8.45 11.12 -21.15
C LEU A 118 9.87 10.90 -21.68
N GLN A 119 10.17 9.70 -22.18
CA GLN A 119 11.46 9.30 -22.73
C GLN A 119 11.38 8.98 -24.24
N GLY A 120 10.27 9.34 -24.90
CA GLY A 120 10.12 9.27 -26.36
C GLY A 120 9.38 8.04 -26.91
N TYR A 121 8.78 7.20 -26.05
CA TYR A 121 8.08 5.98 -26.47
C TYR A 121 6.57 6.06 -26.25
N GLY A 122 5.78 5.65 -27.23
CA GLY A 122 4.32 5.73 -27.15
C GLY A 122 3.80 7.16 -26.98
N THR A 123 2.65 7.30 -26.33
CA THR A 123 1.93 8.58 -26.20
C THR A 123 1.40 8.76 -24.79
N ALA A 124 1.77 9.87 -24.13
CA ALA A 124 1.16 10.27 -22.86
C ALA A 124 -0.27 10.75 -23.11
N ILE A 125 -1.25 10.18 -22.41
CA ILE A 125 -2.67 10.49 -22.59
C ILE A 125 -3.20 11.07 -21.27
N TYR A 126 -3.87 12.21 -21.34
CA TYR A 126 -4.66 12.72 -20.21
C TYR A 126 -6.14 12.46 -20.46
N THR A 127 -6.83 11.94 -19.44
CA THR A 127 -8.29 11.77 -19.42
C THR A 127 -8.73 11.79 -17.96
N ASN A 128 -9.89 12.39 -17.71
CA ASN A 128 -10.57 12.35 -16.42
C ASN A 128 -11.28 10.99 -16.27
N HIS A 129 -12.60 10.96 -16.35
CA HIS A 129 -13.38 9.77 -15.97
C HIS A 129 -13.27 8.57 -16.92
N GLY A 130 -12.93 8.78 -18.20
CA GLY A 130 -12.96 7.73 -19.21
C GLY A 130 -11.67 6.92 -19.22
N TYR A 131 -11.76 5.61 -19.45
CA TYR A 131 -10.57 4.80 -19.72
C TYR A 131 -9.97 5.20 -21.06
N GLU A 132 -8.66 5.48 -21.11
CA GLU A 132 -7.97 5.95 -22.32
C GLU A 132 -8.04 4.95 -23.49
N PHE A 133 -8.15 3.66 -23.20
CA PHE A 133 -8.32 2.60 -24.19
C PHE A 133 -9.78 2.35 -24.58
N LYS A 134 -10.74 2.81 -23.78
CA LYS A 134 -12.19 2.66 -24.05
C LYS A 134 -12.99 3.77 -23.34
N PRO A 135 -13.02 5.00 -23.88
CA PRO A 135 -13.59 6.15 -23.16
C PRO A 135 -15.10 6.09 -22.92
N ARG A 136 -15.82 5.25 -23.68
CA ARG A 136 -17.28 5.09 -23.58
C ARG A 136 -17.67 3.63 -23.59
N ASN A 137 -18.65 3.28 -22.75
CA ASN A 137 -19.19 1.93 -22.59
C ASN A 137 -18.09 0.85 -22.48
N PRO A 138 -17.15 0.98 -21.51
CA PRO A 138 -16.20 -0.07 -21.23
C PRO A 138 -16.91 -1.40 -20.93
N GLN A 139 -16.30 -2.51 -21.32
CA GLN A 139 -16.81 -3.87 -21.08
C GLN A 139 -15.73 -4.68 -20.35
N PRO A 140 -15.50 -4.46 -19.04
CA PRO A 140 -14.49 -5.20 -18.30
C PRO A 140 -14.78 -6.72 -18.36
N PRO A 141 -13.76 -7.58 -18.48
CA PRO A 141 -12.33 -7.25 -18.47
C PRO A 141 -11.70 -7.06 -19.87
N ALA A 142 -12.48 -6.71 -20.90
CA ALA A 142 -11.95 -6.60 -22.26
C ALA A 142 -10.92 -5.46 -22.39
N LEU A 143 -9.73 -5.80 -22.86
CA LEU A 143 -8.61 -4.90 -23.12
C LEU A 143 -8.41 -4.72 -24.64
N PRO A 144 -7.78 -3.61 -25.08
CA PRO A 144 -7.46 -3.43 -26.50
C PRO A 144 -6.49 -4.51 -26.98
N GLU A 145 -6.66 -4.94 -28.22
CA GLU A 145 -5.78 -5.95 -28.81
C GLU A 145 -4.42 -5.36 -29.21
N ALA A 146 -4.39 -4.10 -29.66
CA ALA A 146 -3.15 -3.33 -29.75
C ALA A 146 -2.83 -2.79 -28.36
N ASN A 147 -1.95 -3.49 -27.63
CA ASN A 147 -1.52 -3.13 -26.28
C ASN A 147 0.00 -2.94 -26.26
N PRO A 148 0.50 -1.70 -26.05
CA PRO A 148 1.92 -1.44 -26.01
C PRO A 148 2.64 -2.19 -24.89
N VAL A 149 3.86 -2.64 -25.19
CA VAL A 149 4.71 -3.36 -24.24
C VAL A 149 6.11 -2.77 -24.23
N GLY A 150 6.60 -2.47 -23.02
CA GLY A 150 7.99 -2.13 -22.77
C GLY A 150 8.71 -3.29 -22.08
N VAL A 151 9.84 -3.72 -22.64
CA VAL A 151 10.74 -4.73 -22.05
C VAL A 151 12.03 -4.05 -21.61
N TYR A 152 12.28 -4.08 -20.31
CA TYR A 152 13.49 -3.57 -19.68
C TYR A 152 14.44 -4.74 -19.42
N ARG A 153 15.73 -4.58 -19.71
CA ARG A 153 16.74 -5.59 -19.43
C ARG A 153 17.97 -4.98 -18.77
N ARG A 154 18.48 -5.66 -17.75
CA ARG A 154 19.70 -5.28 -17.04
C ARG A 154 20.48 -6.49 -16.58
N ASP A 155 21.79 -6.39 -16.76
CA ASP A 155 22.73 -7.33 -16.17
C ASP A 155 23.03 -6.93 -14.73
N ILE A 156 23.11 -7.94 -13.86
CA ILE A 156 23.39 -7.76 -12.43
C ILE A 156 24.43 -8.79 -11.97
N GLU A 157 25.13 -8.44 -10.91
CA GLU A 157 25.98 -9.37 -10.15
C GLU A 157 25.56 -9.30 -8.68
N ILE A 158 25.43 -10.46 -8.06
CA ILE A 158 25.06 -10.58 -6.66
C ILE A 158 26.33 -10.42 -5.81
N PRO A 159 26.33 -9.54 -4.79
CA PRO A 159 27.46 -9.41 -3.88
C PRO A 159 27.84 -10.75 -3.23
N ALA A 160 29.13 -11.05 -3.14
CA ALA A 160 29.61 -12.33 -2.63
C ALA A 160 29.24 -12.57 -1.16
N ASP A 161 29.13 -11.50 -0.36
CA ASP A 161 28.69 -11.53 1.03
C ASP A 161 27.19 -11.80 1.20
N TRP A 162 26.44 -11.94 0.10
CA TRP A 162 25.04 -12.36 0.13
C TRP A 162 24.86 -13.88 0.00
N ASP A 163 25.94 -14.64 -0.16
CA ASP A 163 25.85 -16.09 -0.20
C ASP A 163 25.16 -16.67 1.06
N GLY A 164 24.29 -17.65 0.85
CA GLY A 164 23.48 -18.25 1.92
C GLY A 164 22.37 -17.36 2.52
N ARG A 165 22.10 -16.17 1.97
CA ARG A 165 20.99 -15.28 2.37
C ARG A 165 19.78 -15.44 1.46
N ASP A 166 18.60 -15.03 1.94
CA ASP A 166 17.46 -14.78 1.05
C ASP A 166 17.74 -13.51 0.25
N ILE A 167 17.50 -13.53 -1.06
CA ILE A 167 17.71 -12.41 -1.96
C ILE A 167 16.38 -12.06 -2.61
N TYR A 168 16.02 -10.78 -2.52
CA TYR A 168 14.77 -10.25 -3.02
C TYR A 168 15.02 -9.25 -4.14
N LEU A 169 14.22 -9.35 -5.21
CA LEU A 169 14.05 -8.27 -6.18
C LEU A 169 12.85 -7.43 -5.75
N HIS A 170 13.07 -6.13 -5.54
CA HIS A 170 12.04 -5.18 -5.15
C HIS A 170 11.82 -4.17 -6.28
N ILE A 171 10.57 -4.09 -6.75
CA ILE A 171 10.10 -3.06 -7.69
C ILE A 171 9.09 -2.19 -6.95
N ALA A 172 9.45 -0.96 -6.61
CA ALA A 172 8.63 -0.11 -5.73
C ALA A 172 7.35 0.43 -6.40
N GLY A 173 7.27 0.38 -7.74
CA GLY A 173 6.08 0.75 -8.51
C GLY A 173 6.30 0.59 -10.01
N ALA A 174 5.42 -0.15 -10.68
CA ALA A 174 5.47 -0.39 -12.12
C ALA A 174 4.04 -0.51 -12.69
N LYS A 175 3.78 0.19 -13.80
CA LYS A 175 2.43 0.32 -14.37
C LYS A 175 2.30 -0.34 -15.75
N SER A 176 1.33 -1.24 -16.02
CA SER A 176 0.21 -1.70 -15.16
C SER A 176 0.14 -3.21 -14.94
N GLY A 177 0.79 -4.01 -15.79
CA GLY A 177 0.92 -5.46 -15.63
C GLY A 177 2.36 -5.89 -15.83
N LEU A 178 3.03 -6.26 -14.73
CA LEU A 178 4.46 -6.53 -14.68
C LEU A 178 4.74 -8.03 -14.69
N TYR A 179 5.46 -8.52 -15.69
CA TYR A 179 6.10 -9.84 -15.67
C TYR A 179 7.58 -9.69 -15.32
N VAL A 180 8.09 -10.62 -14.51
CA VAL A 180 9.48 -10.64 -14.04
C VAL A 180 10.16 -11.92 -14.51
N TYR A 181 11.33 -11.78 -15.13
CA TYR A 181 12.18 -12.89 -15.57
C TYR A 181 13.59 -12.71 -15.05
N ILE A 182 14.22 -13.82 -14.63
CA ILE A 182 15.63 -13.88 -14.27
C ILE A 182 16.27 -15.03 -15.04
N ASN A 183 17.34 -14.74 -15.77
CA ASN A 183 18.05 -15.70 -16.62
C ASN A 183 17.10 -16.47 -17.57
N GLY A 184 16.07 -15.79 -18.09
CA GLY A 184 15.07 -16.36 -19.00
C GLY A 184 13.97 -17.17 -18.32
N GLN A 185 14.05 -17.41 -17.00
CA GLN A 185 13.02 -18.10 -16.24
C GLN A 185 12.00 -17.10 -15.70
N GLU A 186 10.70 -17.40 -15.85
CA GLU A 186 9.64 -16.58 -15.27
C GLU A 186 9.65 -16.69 -13.75
N VAL A 187 9.83 -15.54 -13.10
CA VAL A 187 9.81 -15.41 -11.63
C VAL A 187 8.38 -15.27 -11.15
N GLY A 188 7.61 -14.36 -11.77
CA GLY A 188 6.27 -14.01 -11.31
C GLY A 188 5.62 -12.86 -12.08
N TYR A 189 4.47 -12.42 -11.56
CA TYR A 189 3.62 -11.37 -12.13
C TYR A 189 3.02 -10.47 -11.03
N SER A 190 2.75 -9.20 -11.32
CA SER A 190 2.01 -8.29 -10.44
C SER A 190 1.13 -7.30 -11.21
N GLU A 191 -0.06 -7.06 -10.69
CA GLU A 191 -0.86 -5.84 -10.87
C GLU A 191 -0.76 -4.97 -9.59
N ASP A 192 -1.45 -3.83 -9.61
CA ASP A 192 -1.35 -2.72 -8.64
C ASP A 192 -0.08 -1.88 -8.81
N SER A 193 -0.19 -0.79 -9.58
CA SER A 193 0.97 0.01 -9.97
C SER A 193 1.57 0.87 -8.87
N LYS A 194 0.91 0.95 -7.71
CA LYS A 194 1.23 1.94 -6.65
C LYS A 194 1.68 1.32 -5.35
N ASP A 195 1.77 0.00 -5.29
CA ASP A 195 2.41 -0.74 -4.22
C ASP A 195 3.57 -1.61 -4.75
N PRO A 196 4.55 -1.94 -3.89
CA PRO A 196 5.73 -2.67 -4.32
C PRO A 196 5.41 -4.12 -4.70
N ALA A 197 6.10 -4.61 -5.72
CA ALA A 197 6.17 -6.03 -6.05
C ALA A 197 7.53 -6.59 -5.66
N GLU A 198 7.52 -7.57 -4.76
CA GLU A 198 8.74 -8.20 -4.24
C GLU A 198 8.72 -9.71 -4.53
N PHE A 199 9.89 -10.25 -4.91
CA PHE A 199 10.05 -11.66 -5.27
C PHE A 199 11.29 -12.24 -4.61
N LEU A 200 11.18 -13.40 -3.96
CA LEU A 200 12.33 -14.20 -3.52
C LEU A 200 12.99 -14.88 -4.74
N ILE A 201 14.21 -14.49 -5.08
CA ILE A 201 14.82 -14.81 -6.38
C ILE A 201 15.91 -15.89 -6.34
N ASN A 202 16.27 -16.41 -5.16
CA ASN A 202 17.37 -17.37 -4.98
C ASN A 202 17.37 -18.52 -6.00
N LYS A 203 16.21 -19.13 -6.26
CA LYS A 203 16.09 -20.29 -7.17
C LYS A 203 16.36 -19.98 -8.65
N TYR A 204 16.38 -18.70 -9.04
CA TYR A 204 16.58 -18.27 -10.42
C TYR A 204 17.99 -17.72 -10.69
N LEU A 205 18.78 -17.54 -9.63
CA LEU A 205 20.14 -16.99 -9.71
C LEU A 205 21.16 -18.07 -10.05
N LYS A 206 22.23 -17.64 -10.72
CA LYS A 206 23.44 -18.44 -10.99
C LYS A 206 24.69 -17.68 -10.51
N PRO A 207 25.82 -18.36 -10.29
CA PRO A 207 27.08 -17.69 -9.96
C PRO A 207 27.49 -16.65 -11.01
N GLY A 208 28.04 -15.53 -10.56
CA GLY A 208 28.51 -14.44 -11.42
C GLY A 208 27.36 -13.62 -12.01
N LYS A 209 27.45 -13.36 -13.32
CA LYS A 209 26.53 -12.48 -14.05
C LYS A 209 25.14 -13.10 -14.22
N ASN A 210 24.12 -12.36 -13.81
CA ASN A 210 22.70 -12.69 -13.98
C ASN A 210 22.01 -11.63 -14.85
N VAL A 211 20.90 -11.99 -15.50
CA VAL A 211 20.12 -11.08 -16.34
C VAL A 211 18.71 -10.96 -15.78
N ILE A 212 18.27 -9.73 -15.50
CA ILE A 212 16.86 -9.41 -15.21
C ILE A 212 16.22 -8.91 -16.51
N ALA A 213 15.00 -9.41 -16.80
CA ALA A 213 14.10 -8.80 -17.77
C ALA A 213 12.73 -8.52 -17.14
N LEU A 214 12.25 -7.28 -17.27
CA LEU A 214 10.93 -6.85 -16.82
C LEU A 214 10.09 -6.52 -18.04
N LYS A 215 8.95 -7.19 -18.21
CA LYS A 215 8.04 -6.98 -19.35
C LYS A 215 6.74 -6.37 -18.82
N ILE A 216 6.48 -5.14 -19.23
CA ILE A 216 5.40 -4.31 -18.72
C ILE A 216 4.40 -4.03 -19.83
N PHE A 217 3.16 -4.45 -19.63
CA PHE A 217 2.04 -4.08 -20.48
C PHE A 217 1.47 -2.73 -20.04
N ARG A 218 1.17 -1.87 -21.01
CA ARG A 218 0.52 -0.57 -20.77
C ARG A 218 -0.85 -0.74 -20.10
N TRP A 219 -1.60 -1.74 -20.55
CA TRP A 219 -2.91 -2.08 -20.01
C TRP A 219 -2.96 -3.53 -19.54
N SER A 220 -3.59 -3.73 -18.38
CA SER A 220 -3.87 -5.03 -17.76
C SER A 220 -5.28 -5.00 -17.17
N THR A 221 -5.76 -6.11 -16.62
CA THR A 221 -7.04 -6.11 -15.90
C THR A 221 -7.07 -5.13 -14.74
N GLY A 222 -5.91 -4.91 -14.10
CA GLY A 222 -5.72 -3.89 -13.08
C GLY A 222 -6.02 -2.46 -13.53
N SER A 223 -5.88 -2.13 -14.83
CA SER A 223 -6.14 -0.78 -15.36
C SER A 223 -7.60 -0.34 -15.18
N PHE A 224 -8.54 -1.28 -15.03
CA PHE A 224 -9.94 -0.93 -14.75
C PHE A 224 -10.17 -0.34 -13.34
N LEU A 225 -9.23 -0.56 -12.41
CA LEU A 225 -9.22 0.03 -11.07
C LEU A 225 -8.21 1.18 -10.93
N GLU A 226 -7.61 1.63 -12.03
CA GLU A 226 -6.63 2.73 -12.07
C GLU A 226 -7.10 3.83 -13.02
N CYS A 227 -8.35 4.28 -12.84
CA CYS A 227 -9.03 5.27 -13.67
C CYS A 227 -8.99 6.69 -13.10
N GLN A 228 -7.93 7.05 -12.37
CA GLN A 228 -7.77 8.39 -11.78
C GLN A 228 -7.77 9.51 -12.84
N ASP A 229 -8.23 10.70 -12.45
CA ASP A 229 -8.09 11.94 -13.23
C ASP A 229 -6.63 12.44 -13.23
N PHE A 230 -5.80 11.81 -14.06
CA PHE A 230 -4.38 12.12 -14.20
C PHE A 230 -3.80 11.65 -15.55
N TRP A 231 -2.49 11.80 -15.73
CA TRP A 231 -1.77 11.29 -16.90
C TRP A 231 -1.72 9.75 -16.93
N ARG A 232 -2.22 9.16 -18.01
CA ARG A 232 -2.19 7.72 -18.32
C ARG A 232 -0.87 7.35 -19.02
N ILE A 233 0.18 7.32 -18.21
CA ILE A 233 1.56 6.96 -18.58
C ILE A 233 1.96 5.60 -17.98
N SER A 234 3.10 5.04 -18.38
CA SER A 234 3.48 3.64 -18.11
C SER A 234 4.99 3.44 -17.88
N GLY A 235 5.38 2.25 -17.43
CA GLY A 235 6.76 1.89 -17.14
C GLY A 235 7.05 1.77 -15.64
N ILE A 236 8.32 1.91 -15.27
CA ILE A 236 8.78 1.79 -13.87
C ILE A 236 8.72 3.17 -13.23
N GLU A 237 7.78 3.36 -12.29
CA GLU A 237 7.42 4.67 -11.72
C GLU A 237 8.23 4.99 -10.45
N ARG A 238 8.83 3.99 -9.80
CA ARG A 238 9.63 4.12 -8.58
C ARG A 238 10.84 3.19 -8.59
N ASP A 239 11.66 3.28 -7.56
CA ASP A 239 12.95 2.60 -7.48
C ASP A 239 12.88 1.08 -7.68
N VAL A 240 13.94 0.53 -8.27
CA VAL A 240 14.20 -0.91 -8.35
C VAL A 240 15.49 -1.22 -7.63
N PHE A 241 15.49 -2.23 -6.78
CA PHE A 241 16.70 -2.65 -6.07
C PHE A 241 16.66 -4.14 -5.72
N LEU A 242 17.85 -4.69 -5.45
CA LEU A 242 17.97 -5.95 -4.75
C LEU A 242 18.23 -5.70 -3.28
N TRP A 243 17.78 -6.61 -2.44
CA TRP A 243 18.22 -6.66 -1.05
C TRP A 243 18.30 -8.08 -0.52
N SER A 244 19.05 -8.27 0.56
CA SER A 244 19.22 -9.59 1.17
C SER A 244 18.94 -9.65 2.67
N GLN A 245 18.36 -10.75 3.10
CA GLN A 245 17.97 -10.98 4.49
C GLN A 245 18.53 -12.34 4.97
N PRO A 246 18.86 -12.53 6.26
CA PRO A 246 19.15 -13.87 6.76
C PRO A 246 17.96 -14.81 6.47
N ARG A 247 18.23 -16.09 6.20
CA ARG A 247 17.19 -17.10 5.93
C ARG A 247 16.26 -17.35 7.12
N ILE A 248 16.68 -16.97 8.32
CA ILE A 248 15.87 -16.98 9.53
C ILE A 248 15.87 -15.57 10.11
N ALA A 249 14.71 -14.93 10.09
CA ALA A 249 14.63 -13.47 10.18
C ALA A 249 13.19 -13.00 10.47
N LEU A 250 13.05 -11.70 10.71
CA LEU A 250 11.79 -10.97 10.73
C LEU A 250 11.09 -11.09 9.39
N GLN A 251 9.82 -11.47 9.43
CA GLN A 251 8.94 -11.54 8.27
C GLN A 251 8.11 -10.25 8.13
N ASP A 252 7.44 -9.82 9.21
CA ASP A 252 6.60 -8.63 9.30
C ASP A 252 6.53 -8.17 10.77
N PHE A 253 6.06 -6.95 11.03
CA PHE A 253 5.85 -6.47 12.39
C PHE A 253 4.67 -5.49 12.50
N ARG A 254 4.12 -5.35 13.71
CA ARG A 254 3.03 -4.42 14.03
C ARG A 254 3.39 -3.61 15.26
N VAL A 255 3.24 -2.29 15.15
CA VAL A 255 3.44 -1.35 16.25
C VAL A 255 2.11 -0.72 16.63
N VAL A 256 1.75 -0.82 17.90
CA VAL A 256 0.71 0.02 18.50
C VAL A 256 1.39 0.97 19.47
N SER A 257 1.34 2.27 19.19
CA SER A 257 1.92 3.34 20.00
C SER A 257 0.84 4.38 20.30
N THR A 258 -0.04 4.04 21.24
CA THR A 258 -1.19 4.88 21.64
C THR A 258 -0.96 5.52 23.01
N LEU A 259 -1.93 6.30 23.47
CA LEU A 259 -1.93 6.89 24.81
C LEU A 259 -3.02 6.25 25.68
N ASP A 260 -2.85 6.31 27.00
CA ASP A 260 -3.91 5.95 27.95
C ASP A 260 -5.13 6.90 27.86
N ASN A 261 -6.21 6.57 28.55
CA ASN A 261 -7.48 7.31 28.45
C ASN A 261 -7.37 8.77 28.95
N ASN A 262 -6.32 9.08 29.70
CA ASN A 262 -6.04 10.42 30.24
C ASN A 262 -4.95 11.15 29.44
N TYR A 263 -4.43 10.53 28.36
CA TYR A 263 -3.40 11.05 27.46
C TYR A 263 -2.06 11.38 28.13
N LYS A 264 -1.72 10.69 29.22
CA LYS A 264 -0.49 10.92 30.01
C LYS A 264 0.55 9.84 29.81
N GLN A 265 0.13 8.60 29.58
CA GLN A 265 1.04 7.45 29.48
C GLN A 265 1.00 6.88 28.07
N GLY A 266 2.16 6.52 27.54
CA GLY A 266 2.29 5.78 26.30
C GLY A 266 1.96 4.30 26.53
N ILE A 267 1.22 3.72 25.60
CA ILE A 267 0.96 2.28 25.53
C ILE A 267 1.63 1.80 24.27
N PHE A 268 2.72 1.06 24.45
CA PHE A 268 3.52 0.46 23.38
C PHE A 268 3.24 -1.03 23.29
N LYS A 269 2.88 -1.53 22.11
CA LYS A 269 2.81 -2.95 21.80
C LYS A 269 3.57 -3.22 20.52
N LEU A 270 4.33 -4.31 20.52
CA LEU A 270 5.11 -4.75 19.37
C LEU A 270 4.89 -6.24 19.16
N ALA A 271 4.46 -6.60 17.95
CA ALA A 271 4.42 -7.99 17.49
C ALA A 271 5.39 -8.14 16.31
N ILE A 272 6.30 -9.11 16.39
CA ILE A 272 7.28 -9.44 15.34
C ILE A 272 7.01 -10.85 14.88
N ASP A 273 6.61 -11.01 13.61
CA ASP A 273 6.51 -12.31 12.96
C ASP A 273 7.88 -12.73 12.45
N LEU A 274 8.20 -14.02 12.57
CA LEU A 274 9.47 -14.59 12.16
C LEU A 274 9.24 -15.64 11.07
N LYS A 275 10.13 -15.66 10.09
CA LYS A 275 10.23 -16.71 9.07
C LYS A 275 11.47 -17.56 9.31
N ASN A 276 11.42 -18.81 8.83
CA ASN A 276 12.57 -19.70 8.79
C ASN A 276 12.57 -20.47 7.46
N HIS A 277 13.44 -20.04 6.55
CA HIS A 277 13.76 -20.69 5.28
C HIS A 277 14.98 -21.63 5.37
N THR A 278 15.44 -21.96 6.58
CA THR A 278 16.45 -23.01 6.80
C THR A 278 15.77 -24.37 7.00
N GLU A 279 16.55 -25.45 7.08
CA GLU A 279 16.02 -26.81 7.24
C GLU A 279 15.75 -27.20 8.70
N THR A 280 16.30 -26.45 9.66
CA THR A 280 16.26 -26.80 11.08
C THR A 280 15.58 -25.73 11.90
N ALA A 281 14.86 -26.15 12.93
CA ALA A 281 14.35 -25.23 13.92
C ALA A 281 15.49 -24.62 14.74
N LYS A 282 15.34 -23.36 15.14
CA LYS A 282 16.31 -22.64 15.97
C LYS A 282 15.60 -21.89 17.08
N ASN A 283 16.29 -21.75 18.21
CA ASN A 283 15.86 -20.87 19.29
C ASN A 283 16.54 -19.51 19.12
N LEU A 284 15.76 -18.49 18.77
CA LEU A 284 16.27 -17.13 18.52
C LEU A 284 15.99 -16.23 19.70
N THR A 285 16.94 -15.34 20.01
CA THR A 285 16.65 -14.20 20.89
C THR A 285 16.12 -13.06 20.03
N VAL A 286 14.88 -12.68 20.26
CA VAL A 286 14.24 -11.51 19.65
C VAL A 286 14.15 -10.41 20.70
N SER A 287 14.65 -9.23 20.38
CA SER A 287 14.64 -8.10 21.31
C SER A 287 14.27 -6.81 20.64
N TYR A 288 13.80 -5.84 21.42
CA TYR A 288 13.68 -4.46 20.97
C TYR A 288 14.37 -3.48 21.92
N GLU A 289 14.76 -2.34 21.37
CA GLU A 289 15.10 -1.12 22.11
C GLU A 289 14.23 0.03 21.58
N LEU A 290 13.67 0.84 22.46
CA LEU A 290 12.96 2.07 22.14
C LEU A 290 13.78 3.24 22.68
N ILE A 291 14.24 4.10 21.77
CA ILE A 291 15.20 5.17 22.05
C ILE A 291 14.52 6.52 21.82
N ASP A 292 14.66 7.45 22.76
CA ASP A 292 14.16 8.81 22.63
C ASP A 292 15.03 9.68 21.71
N LYS A 293 14.58 10.90 21.41
CA LYS A 293 15.32 11.86 20.56
C LYS A 293 16.69 12.25 21.13
N SER A 294 16.91 12.10 22.44
CA SER A 294 18.18 12.41 23.10
C SER A 294 19.16 11.22 23.07
N GLY A 295 18.72 10.07 22.56
CA GLY A 295 19.52 8.84 22.51
C GLY A 295 19.37 7.94 23.74
N ASN A 296 18.45 8.24 24.67
CA ASN A 296 18.23 7.40 25.85
C ASN A 296 17.36 6.20 25.48
N ASN A 297 17.76 4.99 25.89
CA ASN A 297 16.88 3.83 25.84
C ASN A 297 15.83 3.95 26.96
N ILE A 298 14.57 4.12 26.56
CA ILE A 298 13.43 4.27 27.47
C ILE A 298 12.66 2.95 27.69
N ALA A 299 12.89 1.94 26.85
CA ALA A 299 12.30 0.62 26.98
C ALA A 299 13.09 -0.42 26.19
N SER A 300 13.31 -1.58 26.78
CA SER A 300 13.85 -2.74 26.07
C SER A 300 13.37 -4.03 26.70
N GLU A 301 13.18 -5.06 25.89
CA GLU A 301 12.86 -6.40 26.33
C GLU A 301 13.43 -7.41 25.33
N SER A 302 13.58 -8.66 25.76
CA SER A 302 14.00 -9.76 24.91
C SER A 302 13.23 -11.03 25.25
N SER A 303 12.93 -11.84 24.25
CA SER A 303 12.32 -13.16 24.40
C SER A 303 13.07 -14.18 23.55
N ASN A 304 13.12 -15.43 24.02
CA ASN A 304 13.63 -16.55 23.25
C ASN A 304 12.46 -17.26 22.56
N ILE A 305 12.50 -17.30 21.23
CA ILE A 305 11.43 -17.83 20.39
C ILE A 305 11.96 -19.04 19.63
N TRP A 306 11.25 -20.16 19.76
CA TRP A 306 11.48 -21.33 18.93
C TRP A 306 10.86 -21.13 17.54
N VAL A 307 11.70 -21.12 16.50
CA VAL A 307 11.29 -20.86 15.12
C VAL A 307 11.56 -22.09 14.26
N SER A 308 10.50 -22.82 13.94
CA SER A 308 10.55 -24.00 13.06
C SER A 308 10.38 -23.61 11.58
N PRO A 309 10.96 -24.36 10.64
CA PRO A 309 10.72 -24.16 9.21
C PRO A 309 9.23 -24.28 8.88
N ALA A 310 8.74 -23.40 8.00
CA ALA A 310 7.35 -23.36 7.53
C ALA A 310 6.25 -23.30 8.63
N ALA A 311 6.61 -22.92 9.86
CA ALA A 311 5.67 -22.74 10.97
C ALA A 311 5.61 -21.27 11.38
N PRO A 312 4.42 -20.73 11.69
CA PRO A 312 4.31 -19.38 12.25
C PRO A 312 5.04 -19.27 13.57
N ALA A 313 5.82 -18.21 13.75
CA ALA A 313 6.46 -17.86 15.02
C ALA A 313 6.35 -16.35 15.24
N MET A 314 6.14 -15.94 16.49
CA MET A 314 5.91 -14.54 16.84
C MET A 314 6.53 -14.20 18.19
N ALA A 315 7.18 -13.05 18.28
CA ALA A 315 7.52 -12.40 19.54
C ALA A 315 6.54 -11.25 19.81
N SER A 316 6.02 -11.16 21.03
CA SER A 316 5.09 -10.10 21.44
C SER A 316 5.58 -9.40 22.69
N PHE A 317 5.54 -8.07 22.68
CA PHE A 317 5.96 -7.22 23.78
C PHE A 317 4.90 -6.15 24.05
N GLU A 318 4.74 -5.78 25.33
CA GLU A 318 3.82 -4.71 25.75
C GLU A 318 4.43 -3.92 26.91
N LYS A 319 4.37 -2.60 26.81
CA LYS A 319 4.91 -1.70 27.82
C LYS A 319 4.03 -0.45 27.98
N GLN A 320 3.79 -0.09 29.23
CA GLN A 320 3.28 1.23 29.58
C GLN A 320 4.46 2.13 29.94
N LEU A 321 4.51 3.31 29.32
CA LEU A 321 5.63 4.23 29.42
C LEU A 321 5.16 5.58 29.97
N PRO A 322 5.71 6.04 31.10
CA PRO A 322 5.38 7.35 31.65
C PRO A 322 5.97 8.46 30.77
N ASP A 323 5.31 9.61 30.75
CA ASP A 323 5.84 10.88 30.22
C ASP A 323 6.34 10.85 28.76
N VAL A 324 5.77 9.96 27.93
CA VAL A 324 6.05 9.95 26.49
C VAL A 324 5.69 11.30 25.87
N LYS A 325 6.47 11.74 24.88
CA LYS A 325 6.15 12.93 24.09
C LYS A 325 5.24 12.51 22.94
N PRO A 326 3.97 12.99 22.89
CA PRO A 326 3.06 12.59 21.83
C PRO A 326 3.50 13.14 20.47
N TRP A 327 3.26 12.36 19.42
CA TRP A 327 3.38 12.80 18.04
C TRP A 327 2.10 13.53 17.60
N SER A 328 2.27 14.63 16.87
CA SER A 328 1.21 15.34 16.16
C SER A 328 1.80 16.06 14.93
N ALA A 329 0.94 16.60 14.06
CA ALA A 329 1.42 17.43 12.95
C ALA A 329 2.11 18.74 13.40
N GLU A 330 1.89 19.18 14.64
CA GLU A 330 2.53 20.38 15.20
C GLU A 330 3.85 20.04 15.91
N THR A 331 3.88 18.91 16.60
CA THR A 331 5.01 18.40 17.38
C THR A 331 5.32 16.96 17.00
N PRO A 332 6.06 16.73 15.89
CA PRO A 332 6.32 15.38 15.37
C PRO A 332 7.41 14.66 16.20
N HIS A 333 7.11 14.35 17.46
CA HIS A 333 8.02 13.61 18.32
C HIS A 333 8.10 12.14 17.89
N LEU A 334 9.28 11.73 17.42
CA LEU A 334 9.58 10.37 17.02
C LEU A 334 10.58 9.72 17.97
N TYR A 335 10.32 8.45 18.27
CA TYR A 335 11.21 7.52 18.93
C TYR A 335 11.80 6.57 17.90
N THR A 336 12.98 6.04 18.20
CA THR A 336 13.66 5.03 17.39
C THR A 336 13.39 3.65 17.99
N LEU A 337 12.68 2.81 17.26
CA LEU A 337 12.54 1.39 17.55
C LEU A 337 13.64 0.62 16.83
N LEU A 338 14.45 -0.14 17.57
CA LEU A 338 15.40 -1.10 17.00
C LEU A 338 14.95 -2.50 17.36
N MET A 339 14.63 -3.31 16.35
CA MET A 339 14.31 -4.73 16.51
C MET A 339 15.56 -5.54 16.15
N THR A 340 15.99 -6.44 17.02
CA THR A 340 17.21 -7.24 16.83
C THR A 340 16.89 -8.72 16.96
N ILE A 341 17.35 -9.51 15.98
CA ILE A 341 17.24 -10.97 15.98
C ILE A 341 18.65 -11.55 16.19
N LYS A 342 18.81 -12.47 17.15
CA LYS A 342 20.08 -13.14 17.45
C LYS A 342 19.93 -14.66 17.47
N ASP A 343 21.00 -15.35 17.07
CA ASP A 343 21.18 -16.80 17.19
C ASP A 343 22.43 -17.07 18.02
N GLY A 344 22.27 -17.71 19.19
CA GLY A 344 23.40 -17.98 20.10
C GLY A 344 24.21 -16.74 20.50
N GLY A 345 23.58 -15.57 20.58
CA GLY A 345 24.22 -14.28 20.88
C GLY A 345 24.77 -13.53 19.65
N LYS A 346 24.89 -14.18 18.49
CA LYS A 346 25.28 -13.53 17.23
C LYS A 346 24.10 -12.75 16.65
N VAL A 347 24.28 -11.47 16.37
CA VAL A 347 23.29 -10.66 15.65
C VAL A 347 23.13 -11.16 14.22
N LEU A 348 21.91 -11.49 13.84
CA LEU A 348 21.56 -11.87 12.46
C LEU A 348 21.09 -10.66 11.67
N GLU A 349 20.25 -9.83 12.27
CA GLU A 349 19.78 -8.57 11.70
C GLU A 349 19.31 -7.59 12.78
N VAL A 350 19.38 -6.31 12.43
CA VAL A 350 18.80 -5.18 13.15
C VAL A 350 17.90 -4.41 12.20
N ILE A 351 16.67 -4.11 12.62
CA ILE A 351 15.68 -3.39 11.82
C ILE A 351 15.27 -2.12 12.58
N PRO A 352 15.56 -0.92 12.03
CA PRO A 352 15.14 0.35 12.60
C PRO A 352 13.73 0.72 12.13
N TYR A 353 12.96 1.37 12.99
CA TYR A 353 11.67 1.97 12.63
C TYR A 353 11.37 3.21 13.49
N HIS A 354 10.52 4.11 12.98
CA HIS A 354 10.08 5.29 13.73
C HIS A 354 8.76 5.01 14.46
N VAL A 355 8.67 5.45 15.71
CA VAL A 355 7.49 5.30 16.55
C VAL A 355 7.05 6.67 17.05
N GLY A 356 5.78 7.01 16.83
CA GLY A 356 5.14 8.21 17.37
C GLY A 356 3.96 7.82 18.24
N PHE A 357 3.93 8.29 19.49
CA PHE A 357 2.83 8.01 20.40
C PHE A 357 1.66 8.96 20.11
N ARG A 358 0.52 8.42 19.69
CA ARG A 358 -0.68 9.22 19.42
C ARG A 358 -1.95 8.41 19.59
N ARG A 359 -3.04 9.09 19.92
CA ARG A 359 -4.35 8.46 20.14
C ARG A 359 -5.41 9.05 19.24
N PHE A 360 -6.12 8.17 18.54
CA PHE A 360 -7.25 8.50 17.66
C PHE A 360 -8.57 8.05 18.29
N GLU A 361 -9.53 8.95 18.36
CA GLU A 361 -10.85 8.67 18.95
C GLU A 361 -11.97 9.45 18.28
N MET A 362 -13.16 8.85 18.23
CA MET A 362 -14.42 9.55 17.95
C MET A 362 -15.15 9.78 19.26
N LYS A 363 -15.53 11.02 19.58
CA LYS A 363 -16.27 11.36 20.81
C LYS A 363 -17.45 12.27 20.54
N LYS A 364 -18.52 12.09 21.32
CA LYS A 364 -19.63 13.03 21.39
C LYS A 364 -19.25 14.20 22.31
N THR A 365 -19.58 15.42 21.90
CA THR A 365 -19.35 16.63 22.71
C THR A 365 -20.50 16.87 23.68
N GLU A 366 -20.38 17.82 24.60
CA GLU A 366 -21.52 18.27 25.40
C GLU A 366 -22.46 19.20 24.62
N GLN A 367 -21.90 19.95 23.67
CA GLN A 367 -22.65 20.85 22.81
C GLN A 367 -23.60 20.07 21.90
N LYS A 368 -24.85 20.54 21.81
CA LYS A 368 -25.88 19.97 20.93
C LYS A 368 -25.98 20.75 19.62
N ALA A 369 -26.26 20.03 18.54
CA ALA A 369 -26.58 20.59 17.24
C ALA A 369 -28.07 20.94 17.13
N GLY A 370 -28.48 21.53 16.00
CA GLY A 370 -29.86 21.92 15.72
C GLY A 370 -30.85 20.76 15.72
N ASN A 371 -30.39 19.54 15.44
CA ASN A 371 -31.20 18.31 15.56
C ASN A 371 -31.41 17.82 17.01
N GLY A 372 -30.86 18.52 18.02
CA GLY A 372 -31.00 18.18 19.44
C GLY A 372 -30.03 17.10 19.96
N LEU A 373 -29.18 16.53 19.09
CA LEU A 373 -28.16 15.54 19.45
C LEU A 373 -26.79 16.21 19.68
N PRO A 374 -25.92 15.62 20.52
CA PRO A 374 -24.52 16.01 20.60
C PRO A 374 -23.78 15.99 19.25
N TYR A 375 -22.84 16.91 19.03
CA TYR A 375 -21.91 16.75 17.91
C TYR A 375 -20.98 15.55 18.14
N THR A 376 -20.62 14.85 17.07
CA THR A 376 -19.54 13.86 17.07
C THR A 376 -18.29 14.47 16.45
N VAL A 377 -17.13 14.31 17.10
CA VAL A 377 -15.84 14.83 16.66
C VAL A 377 -14.75 13.75 16.68
N PHE A 378 -13.84 13.83 15.72
CA PHE A 378 -12.59 13.08 15.68
C PHE A 378 -11.50 13.82 16.46
N LEU A 379 -10.81 13.11 17.35
CA LEU A 379 -9.79 13.64 18.23
C LEU A 379 -8.43 13.02 17.91
N VAL A 380 -7.39 13.86 17.94
CA VAL A 380 -6.00 13.44 18.02
C VAL A 380 -5.47 13.87 19.38
N ASN A 381 -4.97 12.93 20.18
CA ASN A 381 -4.45 13.18 21.52
C ASN A 381 -5.46 13.92 22.43
N GLY A 382 -6.75 13.61 22.27
CA GLY A 382 -7.84 14.19 23.04
C GLY A 382 -8.32 15.57 22.58
N GLN A 383 -7.77 16.11 21.49
CA GLN A 383 -8.17 17.41 20.94
C GLN A 383 -8.81 17.28 19.56
N PRO A 384 -9.93 18.00 19.29
CA PRO A 384 -10.52 18.00 17.96
C PRO A 384 -9.62 18.78 16.99
N VAL A 385 -9.34 18.17 15.83
CA VAL A 385 -8.44 18.75 14.83
C VAL A 385 -9.24 19.41 13.71
N LYS A 386 -8.77 20.58 13.24
CA LYS A 386 -9.19 21.15 11.96
C LYS A 386 -8.15 20.76 10.90
N PHE A 387 -8.52 19.86 10.00
CA PHE A 387 -7.69 19.42 8.89
C PHE A 387 -7.63 20.53 7.83
N LYS A 388 -6.45 21.17 7.75
CA LYS A 388 -6.06 22.10 6.70
C LYS A 388 -5.30 21.28 5.67
N GLY A 389 -6.07 20.53 4.88
CA GLY A 389 -5.53 19.50 3.99
C GLY A 389 -5.39 19.95 2.54
N VAL A 390 -4.58 19.22 1.79
CA VAL A 390 -4.49 19.29 0.33
C VAL A 390 -4.41 17.87 -0.25
N ASN A 391 -5.02 17.65 -1.41
CA ASN A 391 -4.86 16.44 -2.22
C ASN A 391 -3.51 16.51 -2.96
N ILE A 392 -2.80 15.40 -3.06
CA ILE A 392 -1.50 15.36 -3.75
C ILE A 392 -1.38 14.12 -4.64
N HIS A 393 -1.08 14.37 -5.91
CA HIS A 393 -0.63 13.37 -6.87
C HIS A 393 0.91 13.31 -6.91
N GLU A 394 1.46 12.11 -7.10
CA GLU A 394 2.85 11.96 -7.55
C GLU A 394 3.00 12.49 -8.99
N HIS A 395 3.48 13.73 -9.13
CA HIS A 395 3.70 14.34 -10.43
C HIS A 395 5.01 15.14 -10.48
N ASN A 396 5.81 14.84 -11.50
CA ASN A 396 6.99 15.59 -11.87
C ASN A 396 6.92 15.92 -13.37
N PRO A 397 6.95 17.20 -13.76
CA PRO A 397 6.82 17.59 -15.16
C PRO A 397 7.95 17.05 -16.06
N LYS A 398 9.08 16.63 -15.47
CA LYS A 398 10.22 16.06 -16.20
C LYS A 398 10.19 14.53 -16.27
N THR A 399 9.66 13.85 -15.27
CA THR A 399 9.79 12.38 -15.12
C THR A 399 8.47 11.65 -14.95
N GLY A 400 7.33 12.33 -15.09
CA GLY A 400 6.01 11.72 -14.98
C GLY A 400 5.65 11.45 -13.52
N HIS A 401 5.36 10.21 -13.18
CA HIS A 401 4.99 9.79 -11.83
C HIS A 401 6.20 9.56 -10.90
N TYR A 402 7.43 9.64 -11.41
CA TYR A 402 8.61 9.55 -10.55
C TYR A 402 8.89 10.89 -9.87
N VAL A 403 8.64 10.96 -8.56
CA VAL A 403 8.96 12.12 -7.71
C VAL A 403 10.21 11.82 -6.89
N THR A 404 11.22 12.69 -6.97
CA THR A 404 12.46 12.58 -6.18
C THR A 404 12.25 13.05 -4.75
N GLU A 405 13.03 12.53 -3.78
CA GLU A 405 12.99 13.00 -2.38
C GLU A 405 13.14 14.53 -2.26
N ASP A 406 14.03 15.16 -3.01
CA ASP A 406 14.22 16.61 -2.99
C ASP A 406 12.93 17.39 -3.36
N LEU A 407 12.14 16.84 -4.28
CA LEU A 407 10.86 17.43 -4.67
C LEU A 407 9.80 17.19 -3.59
N MET A 408 9.74 15.99 -3.00
CA MET A 408 8.85 15.72 -1.86
C MET A 408 9.13 16.68 -0.68
N ARG A 409 10.41 16.88 -0.33
CA ARG A 409 10.82 17.81 0.74
C ARG A 409 10.40 19.24 0.43
N LYS A 410 10.60 19.69 -0.81
CA LYS A 410 10.17 21.02 -1.26
C LYS A 410 8.65 21.17 -1.11
N ASP A 411 7.86 20.18 -1.52
CA ASP A 411 6.41 20.21 -1.39
C ASP A 411 5.99 20.31 0.08
N PHE A 412 6.63 19.54 0.97
CA PHE A 412 6.32 19.56 2.39
C PHE A 412 6.69 20.88 3.06
N GLU A 413 7.84 21.45 2.72
CA GLU A 413 8.23 22.78 3.20
C GLU A 413 7.23 23.85 2.76
N LEU A 414 6.74 23.79 1.51
CA LEU A 414 5.72 24.71 1.00
C LEU A 414 4.39 24.52 1.73
N MET A 415 3.96 23.27 1.95
CA MET A 415 2.73 22.96 2.70
C MET A 415 2.80 23.53 4.11
N LYS A 416 3.89 23.26 4.85
CA LYS A 416 4.06 23.73 6.23
C LYS A 416 4.14 25.26 6.32
N ARG A 417 4.85 25.93 5.40
CA ARG A 417 4.90 27.40 5.33
C ARG A 417 3.54 28.04 5.05
N ASN A 418 2.64 27.30 4.41
CA ASN A 418 1.28 27.74 4.10
C ASN A 418 0.22 27.18 5.07
N ASN A 419 0.64 26.77 6.28
CA ASN A 419 -0.22 26.31 7.37
C ASN A 419 -1.05 25.04 7.09
N LEU A 420 -0.67 24.26 6.08
CA LEU A 420 -1.26 22.94 5.87
C LEU A 420 -0.73 21.96 6.93
N ASN A 421 -1.62 21.10 7.42
CA ASN A 421 -1.31 20.09 8.44
C ASN A 421 -1.66 18.67 8.02
N ALA A 422 -2.24 18.48 6.83
CA ALA A 422 -2.65 17.18 6.35
C ALA A 422 -2.50 17.06 4.83
N VAL A 423 -2.34 15.83 4.35
CA VAL A 423 -2.32 15.48 2.92
C VAL A 423 -3.22 14.27 2.66
N ARG A 424 -3.95 14.28 1.54
CA ARG A 424 -4.66 13.10 1.01
C ARG A 424 -3.91 12.58 -0.19
N LEU A 425 -3.65 11.28 -0.20
CA LEU A 425 -2.85 10.63 -1.25
C LEU A 425 -3.74 10.26 -2.43
N SER A 426 -4.01 11.25 -3.29
CA SER A 426 -4.92 11.12 -4.42
C SER A 426 -4.26 10.34 -5.56
N HIS A 427 -4.76 9.18 -5.97
CA HIS A 427 -5.77 8.33 -5.32
C HIS A 427 -5.19 6.92 -5.17
N TYR A 428 -4.09 6.85 -4.41
CA TYR A 428 -3.24 5.68 -4.29
C TYR A 428 -2.14 5.86 -3.22
N PRO A 429 -1.54 4.76 -2.72
CA PRO A 429 -0.40 4.83 -1.82
C PRO A 429 0.82 5.43 -2.52
N GLN A 430 1.60 6.25 -1.82
CA GLN A 430 2.83 6.87 -2.37
C GLN A 430 4.09 6.04 -2.05
N ASP A 431 5.26 6.49 -2.47
CA ASP A 431 6.54 5.86 -2.13
C ASP A 431 6.79 5.80 -0.61
N ARG A 432 7.60 4.83 -0.15
CA ARG A 432 7.93 4.64 1.28
C ARG A 432 8.45 5.93 1.89
N ARG A 433 9.34 6.63 1.17
CA ARG A 433 10.01 7.82 1.67
C ARG A 433 9.03 8.96 1.94
N PHE A 434 7.91 9.01 1.22
CA PHE A 434 6.87 10.01 1.43
C PHE A 434 6.29 9.94 2.87
N TYR A 435 5.99 8.74 3.36
CA TYR A 435 5.44 8.54 4.70
C TYR A 435 6.47 8.86 5.79
N GLU A 436 7.71 8.41 5.61
CA GLU A 436 8.80 8.72 6.56
C GLU A 436 9.05 10.23 6.68
N LEU A 437 9.01 10.94 5.55
CA LEU A 437 9.08 12.39 5.55
C LEU A 437 7.83 13.03 6.18
N CYS A 438 6.63 12.48 6.00
CA CYS A 438 5.43 12.98 6.68
C CYS A 438 5.52 12.80 8.21
N ASP A 439 6.11 11.70 8.68
CA ASP A 439 6.41 11.50 10.10
C ASP A 439 7.37 12.56 10.63
N GLU A 440 8.45 12.85 9.87
CA GLU A 440 9.50 13.82 10.20
C GLU A 440 8.97 15.28 10.21
N TYR A 441 8.23 15.68 9.18
CA TYR A 441 7.72 17.05 8.99
C TYR A 441 6.44 17.34 9.80
N GLY A 442 5.76 16.29 10.28
CA GLY A 442 4.49 16.39 10.97
C GLY A 442 3.37 16.78 10.01
N LEU A 443 2.88 15.81 9.24
CA LEU A 443 1.67 15.93 8.41
C LEU A 443 0.74 14.75 8.70
N TYR A 444 -0.55 15.00 8.90
CA TYR A 444 -1.55 13.93 8.96
C TYR A 444 -1.79 13.37 7.56
N VAL A 445 -1.63 12.07 7.38
CA VAL A 445 -1.80 11.39 6.09
C VAL A 445 -3.15 10.70 6.04
N TYR A 446 -3.90 10.99 4.98
CA TYR A 446 -5.06 10.23 4.54
C TYR A 446 -4.60 9.28 3.42
N ASP A 447 -4.25 8.06 3.82
CA ASP A 447 -3.69 7.03 2.96
C ASP A 447 -4.82 6.34 2.19
N GLU A 448 -4.71 6.20 0.87
CA GLU A 448 -5.82 5.79 0.01
C GLU A 448 -5.43 4.62 -0.88
N ALA A 449 -6.26 3.58 -0.93
CA ALA A 449 -6.00 2.41 -1.77
C ALA A 449 -6.08 2.83 -3.25
N ASN A 450 -5.25 2.21 -4.09
CA ASN A 450 -5.19 2.46 -5.53
C ASN A 450 -6.41 1.89 -6.26
N ILE A 451 -7.61 2.38 -5.96
CA ILE A 451 -8.89 1.88 -6.48
C ILE A 451 -9.72 3.06 -6.96
N GLU A 452 -9.75 3.25 -8.27
CA GLU A 452 -10.68 4.14 -8.94
C GLU A 452 -11.19 3.52 -10.24
N SER A 453 -12.52 3.41 -10.36
CA SER A 453 -13.19 2.88 -11.55
C SER A 453 -14.23 3.87 -12.09
N HIS A 454 -13.87 5.16 -12.12
CA HIS A 454 -14.78 6.26 -12.48
C HIS A 454 -15.48 6.01 -13.82
N GLY A 455 -14.78 5.45 -14.80
CA GLY A 455 -15.34 5.13 -16.12
C GLY A 455 -16.46 4.08 -16.14
N MET A 456 -16.69 3.37 -15.03
CA MET A 456 -17.81 2.44 -14.84
C MET A 456 -19.02 3.09 -14.16
N TYR A 457 -18.86 4.31 -13.63
CA TYR A 457 -19.84 5.01 -12.81
C TYR A 457 -20.34 4.15 -11.62
N TYR A 458 -21.51 4.50 -11.06
CA TYR A 458 -21.88 4.13 -9.69
C TYR A 458 -23.15 3.26 -9.60
N ASN A 459 -23.63 2.73 -10.72
CA ASN A 459 -24.86 1.93 -10.74
C ASN A 459 -24.66 0.57 -10.06
N LEU A 460 -25.42 0.28 -9.01
CA LEU A 460 -25.31 -0.98 -8.23
C LEU A 460 -25.83 -2.22 -8.96
N LYS A 461 -26.53 -2.08 -10.09
CA LYS A 461 -27.03 -3.22 -10.88
C LYS A 461 -25.86 -4.05 -11.43
N LYS A 462 -26.11 -5.35 -11.66
CA LYS A 462 -25.15 -6.25 -12.32
C LYS A 462 -24.65 -5.62 -13.65
N GLY A 463 -23.33 -5.60 -13.83
CA GLY A 463 -22.68 -4.97 -14.99
C GLY A 463 -22.50 -3.45 -14.89
N GLY A 464 -22.93 -2.82 -13.79
CA GLY A 464 -22.64 -1.43 -13.47
C GLY A 464 -21.29 -1.28 -12.78
N THR A 465 -21.29 -0.68 -11.59
CA THR A 465 -20.08 -0.34 -10.84
C THR A 465 -19.26 -1.57 -10.42
N LEU A 466 -17.93 -1.45 -10.48
CA LEU A 466 -17.02 -2.51 -10.02
C LEU A 466 -17.00 -2.63 -8.50
N GLY A 467 -17.36 -1.57 -7.76
CA GLY A 467 -17.52 -1.60 -6.31
C GLY A 467 -18.59 -2.59 -5.81
N ASN A 468 -19.54 -2.99 -6.68
CA ASN A 468 -20.59 -3.96 -6.37
C ASN A 468 -20.54 -5.23 -7.24
N ASN A 469 -19.45 -5.46 -7.98
CA ASN A 469 -19.29 -6.66 -8.80
C ASN A 469 -18.40 -7.70 -8.08
N PRO A 470 -18.95 -8.81 -7.57
CA PRO A 470 -18.19 -9.78 -6.77
C PRO A 470 -16.98 -10.42 -7.49
N GLU A 471 -16.98 -10.49 -8.82
CA GLU A 471 -15.81 -10.99 -9.58
C GLU A 471 -14.57 -10.12 -9.39
N TRP A 472 -14.77 -8.85 -9.02
CA TRP A 472 -13.71 -7.87 -8.74
C TRP A 472 -13.32 -7.81 -7.26
N LEU A 473 -13.87 -8.67 -6.40
CA LEU A 473 -13.51 -8.67 -4.97
C LEU A 473 -12.02 -8.89 -4.77
N LYS A 474 -11.43 -9.88 -5.48
CA LYS A 474 -10.00 -10.20 -5.36
C LYS A 474 -9.10 -8.99 -5.64
N PRO A 475 -9.22 -8.27 -6.77
CA PRO A 475 -8.39 -7.09 -7.01
C PRO A 475 -8.68 -5.90 -6.06
N HIS A 476 -9.92 -5.72 -5.58
CA HIS A 476 -10.18 -4.69 -4.54
C HIS A 476 -9.50 -5.05 -3.21
N MET A 477 -9.57 -6.31 -2.81
CA MET A 477 -8.92 -6.80 -1.58
C MET A 477 -7.40 -6.73 -1.69
N ASP A 478 -6.81 -7.12 -2.83
CA ASP A 478 -5.35 -7.07 -3.03
C ASP A 478 -4.82 -5.65 -2.78
N ARG A 479 -5.38 -4.65 -3.47
CA ARG A 479 -4.99 -3.23 -3.34
C ARG A 479 -5.21 -2.68 -1.93
N THR A 480 -6.28 -3.10 -1.26
CA THR A 480 -6.55 -2.70 0.13
C THR A 480 -5.54 -3.32 1.11
N ILE A 481 -5.24 -4.60 0.94
CA ILE A 481 -4.29 -5.33 1.79
C ILE A 481 -2.87 -4.80 1.58
N ASN A 482 -2.47 -4.53 0.32
CA ASN A 482 -1.18 -3.95 -0.04
C ASN A 482 -0.94 -2.64 0.74
N MET A 483 -1.85 -1.66 0.59
CA MET A 483 -1.79 -0.39 1.31
C MET A 483 -1.72 -0.61 2.83
N TYR A 484 -2.66 -1.37 3.39
CA TYR A 484 -2.77 -1.51 4.85
C TYR A 484 -1.51 -2.15 5.44
N GLU A 485 -1.09 -3.31 4.93
CA GLU A 485 0.01 -4.06 5.52
C GLU A 485 1.35 -3.33 5.37
N ARG A 486 1.53 -2.57 4.30
CA ARG A 486 2.72 -1.76 4.07
C ARG A 486 2.80 -0.56 5.01
N ASN A 487 1.68 0.12 5.23
CA ASN A 487 1.66 1.46 5.86
C ASN A 487 1.11 1.48 7.30
N LYS A 488 0.66 0.33 7.83
CA LYS A 488 0.04 0.18 9.18
C LYS A 488 0.84 0.74 10.35
N ASN A 489 2.16 0.92 10.23
CA ASN A 489 3.03 1.31 11.34
C ASN A 489 3.41 2.80 11.34
N TYR A 490 3.17 3.55 10.25
CA TYR A 490 3.55 4.96 10.20
C TYR A 490 2.73 5.80 11.20
N PRO A 491 3.39 6.63 12.03
CA PRO A 491 2.75 7.63 12.88
C PRO A 491 1.81 8.57 12.14
N CYS A 492 2.21 9.04 10.95
CA CYS A 492 1.51 10.03 10.15
C CYS A 492 0.18 9.53 9.57
N VAL A 493 0.06 8.22 9.31
CA VAL A 493 -1.16 7.61 8.77
C VAL A 493 -2.28 7.74 9.79
N THR A 494 -3.20 8.65 9.49
CA THR A 494 -4.29 9.11 10.37
C THR A 494 -5.62 8.53 9.91
N PHE A 495 -5.80 8.35 8.61
CA PHE A 495 -7.01 7.79 8.00
C PHE A 495 -6.63 6.74 6.97
N PHE A 496 -7.50 5.75 6.78
CA PHE A 496 -7.49 4.90 5.59
C PHE A 496 -8.69 5.25 4.70
N SER A 497 -8.43 5.50 3.42
CA SER A 497 -9.45 5.62 2.38
C SER A 497 -9.55 4.33 1.58
N LEU A 498 -10.76 3.88 1.30
CA LEU A 498 -10.96 2.64 0.52
C LEU A 498 -10.68 2.82 -0.97
N GLY A 499 -10.58 4.07 -1.46
CA GLY A 499 -10.40 4.41 -2.86
C GLY A 499 -11.12 5.71 -3.22
N ASN A 500 -11.29 5.96 -4.52
CA ASN A 500 -11.93 7.16 -5.05
C ASN A 500 -12.92 6.79 -6.16
N GLU A 501 -14.09 7.45 -6.20
CA GLU A 501 -15.03 7.41 -7.34
C GLU A 501 -15.21 6.04 -8.03
N ALA A 502 -15.31 4.96 -7.26
CA ALA A 502 -15.41 3.59 -7.77
C ALA A 502 -16.79 2.94 -7.50
N GLY A 503 -17.81 3.80 -7.30
CA GLY A 503 -19.14 3.40 -6.81
C GLY A 503 -19.09 2.83 -5.40
N ASN A 504 -20.13 2.14 -4.94
CA ASN A 504 -20.15 1.50 -3.62
C ASN A 504 -20.74 0.09 -3.75
N GLY A 505 -20.68 -0.72 -2.71
CA GLY A 505 -21.33 -2.04 -2.67
C GLY A 505 -20.48 -3.14 -2.05
N TYR A 506 -20.78 -4.38 -2.43
CA TYR A 506 -20.25 -5.59 -1.81
C TYR A 506 -18.72 -5.57 -1.62
N ASN A 507 -17.95 -5.14 -2.63
CA ASN A 507 -16.49 -5.14 -2.53
C ASN A 507 -16.00 -4.12 -1.50
N PHE A 508 -16.57 -2.91 -1.49
CA PHE A 508 -16.24 -1.88 -0.50
C PHE A 508 -16.70 -2.22 0.91
N TYR A 509 -17.78 -3.00 1.06
CA TYR A 509 -18.17 -3.53 2.37
C TYR A 509 -17.12 -4.51 2.91
N GLN A 510 -16.55 -5.37 2.06
CA GLN A 510 -15.51 -6.30 2.47
C GLN A 510 -14.20 -5.58 2.82
N THR A 511 -13.77 -4.60 2.02
CA THR A 511 -12.54 -3.84 2.28
C THR A 511 -12.66 -2.99 3.55
N TYR A 512 -13.82 -2.36 3.79
CA TYR A 512 -14.12 -1.67 5.05
C TYR A 512 -13.99 -2.61 6.25
N LEU A 513 -14.70 -3.74 6.23
CA LEU A 513 -14.68 -4.71 7.33
C LEU A 513 -13.27 -5.28 7.58
N PHE A 514 -12.49 -5.50 6.53
CA PHE A 514 -11.09 -5.92 6.65
C PHE A 514 -10.27 -4.91 7.47
N ILE A 515 -10.26 -3.63 7.09
CA ILE A 515 -9.48 -2.61 7.81
C ILE A 515 -10.04 -2.40 9.22
N LYS A 516 -11.36 -2.35 9.41
CA LYS A 516 -11.97 -2.21 10.75
C LYS A 516 -11.58 -3.35 11.69
N ASN A 517 -11.53 -4.58 11.19
CA ASN A 517 -11.10 -5.73 11.99
C ASN A 517 -9.64 -5.63 12.43
N LYS A 518 -8.77 -5.07 11.58
CA LYS A 518 -7.36 -4.81 11.92
C LYS A 518 -7.23 -3.66 12.92
N GLU A 519 -7.90 -2.55 12.68
CA GLU A 519 -7.83 -1.35 13.52
C GLU A 519 -8.48 -1.51 14.91
N LYS A 520 -9.36 -2.51 15.10
CA LYS A 520 -9.89 -2.90 16.42
C LYS A 520 -8.78 -3.21 17.43
N TYR A 521 -7.69 -3.82 16.96
CA TYR A 521 -6.52 -4.15 17.78
C TYR A 521 -5.28 -3.32 17.42
N GLY A 522 -5.43 -2.41 16.45
CA GLY A 522 -4.40 -1.51 15.94
C GLY A 522 -4.45 -0.13 16.59
N MET A 523 -4.35 0.91 15.76
CA MET A 523 -4.29 2.30 16.21
C MET A 523 -5.65 2.98 16.34
N ASN A 524 -6.74 2.25 16.04
CA ASN A 524 -8.11 2.77 16.00
C ASN A 524 -8.28 3.93 15.01
N ARG A 525 -7.65 3.83 13.84
CA ARG A 525 -7.80 4.82 12.77
C ARG A 525 -9.18 4.73 12.13
N PRO A 526 -9.79 5.87 11.76
CA PRO A 526 -10.99 5.90 10.93
C PRO A 526 -10.72 5.35 9.51
N VAL A 527 -11.72 4.64 8.99
CA VAL A 527 -11.79 4.13 7.63
C VAL A 527 -12.89 4.87 6.90
N ASN A 528 -12.56 5.54 5.81
CA ASN A 528 -13.43 6.47 5.13
C ASN A 528 -13.58 6.10 3.66
N TYR A 529 -14.73 6.43 3.07
CA TYR A 529 -14.94 6.29 1.64
C TYR A 529 -16.03 7.24 1.16
N GLU A 530 -15.73 8.07 0.18
CA GLU A 530 -16.62 9.17 -0.18
C GLU A 530 -17.91 8.68 -0.86
N ARG A 531 -17.83 7.67 -1.73
CA ARG A 531 -19.01 7.09 -2.39
C ARG A 531 -19.89 6.26 -1.46
N ALA A 532 -19.46 6.00 -0.22
CA ALA A 532 -20.34 5.46 0.80
C ALA A 532 -21.39 6.50 1.27
N LEU A 533 -21.16 7.80 1.02
CA LEU A 533 -22.04 8.88 1.48
C LEU A 533 -22.38 8.72 2.97
N TRP A 534 -23.66 8.55 3.31
CA TRP A 534 -24.14 8.35 4.67
C TRP A 534 -24.29 6.87 5.08
N GLU A 535 -23.84 5.92 4.26
CA GLU A 535 -23.86 4.49 4.60
C GLU A 535 -22.90 4.17 5.77
N TRP A 536 -23.00 2.94 6.27
CA TRP A 536 -22.28 2.48 7.46
C TRP A 536 -20.79 2.19 7.19
N ASN A 537 -20.37 2.01 5.94
CA ASN A 537 -19.00 1.67 5.56
C ASN A 537 -18.08 2.90 5.37
N THR A 538 -18.29 3.94 6.17
CA THR A 538 -17.39 5.11 6.29
C THR A 538 -17.51 5.71 7.69
N ASP A 539 -16.40 5.91 8.40
CA ASP A 539 -16.41 6.39 9.79
C ASP A 539 -16.62 7.92 9.88
N MET A 540 -16.33 8.65 8.80
CA MET A 540 -16.57 10.08 8.65
C MET A 540 -17.38 10.33 7.37
N TYR A 541 -18.10 11.45 7.34
CA TYR A 541 -18.74 11.91 6.11
C TYR A 541 -17.76 12.80 5.34
N VAL A 542 -17.30 12.33 4.17
CA VAL A 542 -16.14 12.90 3.48
C VAL A 542 -16.44 13.38 2.05
N PRO A 543 -17.51 14.17 1.82
CA PRO A 543 -18.04 14.46 0.49
C PRO A 543 -17.02 15.20 -0.39
N GLN A 544 -17.24 15.21 -1.70
CA GLN A 544 -16.52 16.09 -2.63
C GLN A 544 -17.33 17.36 -2.93
N TYR A 545 -16.62 18.50 -2.99
CA TYR A 545 -17.09 19.82 -3.45
C TYR A 545 -18.34 20.43 -2.78
N PRO A 546 -18.51 20.37 -1.45
CA PRO A 546 -19.62 21.05 -0.80
C PRO A 546 -19.52 22.58 -0.88
N SER A 547 -20.68 23.24 -1.00
CA SER A 547 -20.77 24.71 -1.00
C SER A 547 -20.64 25.30 0.41
N ALA A 548 -20.34 26.60 0.52
CA ALA A 548 -20.33 27.32 1.80
C ALA A 548 -21.70 27.27 2.51
N ALA A 549 -22.80 27.37 1.75
CA ALA A 549 -24.15 27.25 2.28
C ALA A 549 -24.41 25.85 2.87
N TRP A 550 -23.93 24.80 2.19
CA TRP A 550 -24.03 23.44 2.67
C TRP A 550 -23.26 23.23 3.98
N PHE A 551 -22.06 23.79 4.11
CA PHE A 551 -21.31 23.75 5.37
C PHE A 551 -22.08 24.42 6.53
N GLU A 552 -22.64 25.62 6.32
CA GLU A 552 -23.45 26.28 7.36
C GLU A 552 -24.67 25.41 7.74
N GLU A 553 -25.37 24.83 6.76
CA GLU A 553 -26.54 24.00 6.99
C GLU A 553 -26.21 22.72 7.77
N ILE A 554 -25.23 21.93 7.31
CA ILE A 554 -24.87 20.66 7.97
C ILE A 554 -24.20 20.89 9.32
N GLY A 555 -23.40 21.96 9.44
CA GLY A 555 -22.77 22.36 10.69
C GLY A 555 -23.81 22.73 11.73
N LYS A 556 -24.82 23.53 11.34
CA LYS A 556 -25.93 23.91 12.22
C LYS A 556 -26.83 22.74 12.59
N THR A 557 -27.19 21.92 11.62
CA THR A 557 -28.13 20.80 11.82
C THR A 557 -27.49 19.70 12.67
N GLY A 558 -26.20 19.43 12.47
CA GLY A 558 -25.46 18.34 13.08
C GLY A 558 -25.46 17.08 12.23
N SER A 559 -24.51 16.19 12.51
CA SER A 559 -24.31 14.91 11.84
C SER A 559 -23.98 13.83 12.87
N ASP A 560 -24.24 12.56 12.54
CA ASP A 560 -23.95 11.42 13.42
C ASP A 560 -22.43 11.16 13.56
N ARG A 561 -21.65 11.63 12.59
CA ARG A 561 -20.20 11.53 12.49
C ARG A 561 -19.57 12.85 12.02
N PRO A 562 -18.24 13.04 12.17
CA PRO A 562 -17.57 14.25 11.70
C PRO A 562 -17.65 14.39 10.18
N VAL A 563 -17.61 15.64 9.72
CA VAL A 563 -17.63 16.03 8.30
C VAL A 563 -16.27 16.63 7.93
N VAL A 564 -15.58 15.98 6.99
CA VAL A 564 -14.28 16.42 6.45
C VAL A 564 -14.24 16.09 4.96
N PRO A 565 -14.58 17.03 4.07
CA PRO A 565 -14.59 16.79 2.64
C PRO A 565 -13.25 16.25 2.15
N SER A 566 -13.30 15.14 1.41
CA SER A 566 -12.12 14.55 0.76
C SER A 566 -11.58 15.46 -0.34
N GLU A 567 -12.45 16.28 -0.95
CA GLU A 567 -12.10 17.33 -1.91
C GLU A 567 -13.01 18.54 -1.70
N TYR A 568 -12.44 19.74 -1.73
CA TYR A 568 -13.18 21.00 -1.80
C TYR A 568 -12.32 22.08 -2.43
N ALA A 569 -12.91 23.25 -2.74
CA ALA A 569 -12.19 24.42 -3.24
C ALA A 569 -11.26 24.13 -4.42
N HIS A 570 -11.81 23.55 -5.50
CA HIS A 570 -11.08 23.20 -6.73
C HIS A 570 -10.20 24.35 -7.25
N ALA A 571 -8.89 24.15 -7.30
CA ALA A 571 -7.88 25.19 -7.53
C ALA A 571 -7.40 25.31 -8.99
N MET A 572 -8.18 24.87 -9.97
CA MET A 572 -7.82 24.97 -11.39
C MET A 572 -7.76 26.43 -11.88
N GLY A 573 -6.57 26.87 -12.29
CA GLY A 573 -6.36 28.20 -12.85
C GLY A 573 -6.51 29.33 -11.82
N ASN A 574 -7.25 30.39 -12.16
CA ASN A 574 -7.60 31.45 -11.21
C ASN A 574 -8.93 31.09 -10.52
N SER A 575 -8.85 30.54 -9.31
CA SER A 575 -9.98 29.90 -8.62
C SER A 575 -9.96 30.17 -7.10
N THR A 576 -10.55 29.27 -6.30
CA THR A 576 -10.58 29.26 -4.82
C THR A 576 -11.26 30.47 -4.16
N GLY A 577 -12.16 31.13 -4.90
CA GLY A 577 -13.04 32.15 -4.34
C GLY A 577 -13.89 31.62 -3.18
N SER A 578 -14.27 32.50 -2.25
CA SER A 578 -15.13 32.17 -1.10
C SER A 578 -14.61 31.08 -0.15
N LEU A 579 -13.31 30.73 -0.20
CA LEU A 579 -12.70 29.81 0.77
C LEU A 579 -12.96 30.25 2.22
N TYR A 580 -12.87 31.55 2.49
CA TYR A 580 -13.17 32.10 3.82
C TYR A 580 -14.63 31.85 4.26
N ASP A 581 -15.59 31.85 3.33
CA ASP A 581 -17.00 31.59 3.66
C ASP A 581 -17.23 30.14 4.14
N GLN A 582 -16.55 29.17 3.53
CA GLN A 582 -16.55 27.79 3.99
C GLN A 582 -15.88 27.68 5.37
N TRP A 583 -14.73 28.33 5.56
CA TRP A 583 -13.98 28.27 6.82
C TRP A 583 -14.69 28.96 8.00
N LYS A 584 -15.54 29.97 7.77
CA LYS A 584 -16.40 30.53 8.82
C LYS A 584 -17.29 29.46 9.45
N ALA A 585 -17.97 28.65 8.65
CA ALA A 585 -18.80 27.55 9.15
C ALA A 585 -17.94 26.48 9.83
N ILE A 586 -16.81 26.11 9.21
CA ILE A 586 -15.88 25.11 9.78
C ILE A 586 -15.38 25.53 11.17
N TYR A 587 -15.06 26.81 11.40
CA TYR A 587 -14.65 27.28 12.73
C TYR A 587 -15.81 27.36 13.72
N LYS A 588 -17.03 27.62 13.24
CA LYS A 588 -18.23 27.79 14.06
C LYS A 588 -18.78 26.47 14.61
N TYR A 589 -18.72 25.38 13.83
CA TYR A 589 -19.40 24.12 14.18
C TYR A 589 -18.40 22.99 14.52
N PRO A 590 -18.58 22.25 15.63
CA PRO A 590 -17.66 21.20 16.04
C PRO A 590 -17.53 20.02 15.07
N ASN A 591 -18.65 19.55 14.50
CA ASN A 591 -18.66 18.41 13.57
C ASN A 591 -17.94 18.69 12.24
N LEU A 592 -17.75 19.96 11.86
CA LEU A 592 -17.01 20.34 10.66
C LEU A 592 -15.52 20.40 11.00
N GLN A 593 -14.72 19.49 10.48
CA GLN A 593 -13.30 19.37 10.87
C GLN A 593 -12.31 19.73 9.76
N GLY A 594 -12.68 20.61 8.84
CA GLY A 594 -11.80 21.08 7.76
C GLY A 594 -12.11 20.37 6.45
N GLY A 595 -11.08 20.08 5.65
CA GLY A 595 -11.18 19.41 4.35
C GLY A 595 -9.85 19.42 3.59
N PHE A 596 -9.82 18.78 2.42
CA PHE A 596 -8.62 18.69 1.58
C PHE A 596 -8.83 19.43 0.25
N ILE A 597 -8.06 20.48 0.01
CA ILE A 597 -8.14 21.26 -1.24
C ILE A 597 -7.81 20.35 -2.42
N TRP A 598 -8.57 20.46 -3.52
CA TRP A 598 -8.22 19.81 -4.80
C TRP A 598 -7.43 20.77 -5.69
#